data_AF-A0A964TMH8-F1
#
_entry.id   AF-A0A964TMH8-F1
#
_cell.length_a   1.000
_cell.length_b   1.000
_cell.length_c   1.000
_cell.angle_alpha   90.00
_cell.angle_beta   90.00
_cell.angle_gamma   90.00
#
_symmetry.space_group_name_H-M   'P 1'
#
loop_
_entity.id
_entity.type
_entity.pdbx_description
1 polymer ?
#
loop_
_entity_poly.entity_id
_entity_poly.type
_entity_poly.pdbx_seq_one_letter_code
_entity_poly.pdbx_strand_id
1 'polypeptide(L)' 'LVARAIAGEAGVPFFSISGSEFVEMFVGVGAARVRDLFEQARKAAPCIIFIDELDALGKKRGAGAFGGGH' A
#
# COMPACT_ATOMS: atom_id res chain seq x y z
N LEU A 1 -7.28 -9.42 11.97
CA LEU A 1 -8.25 -9.81 10.91
C LEU A 1 -9.59 -9.06 11.02
N VAL A 2 -9.57 -7.75 11.29
CA VAL A 2 -10.81 -6.95 11.43
C VAL A 2 -11.28 -6.44 10.07
N ALA A 3 -10.37 -5.94 9.23
CA ALA A 3 -10.71 -5.38 7.92
C ALA A 3 -11.39 -6.39 6.96
N ARG A 4 -10.95 -7.65 6.96
CA ARG A 4 -11.59 -8.72 6.17
C ARG A 4 -12.99 -9.06 6.69
N ALA A 5 -13.20 -9.06 8.01
CA ALA A 5 -14.51 -9.28 8.60
C ALA A 5 -15.49 -8.16 8.24
N ILE A 6 -15.05 -6.90 8.30
CA ILE A 6 -15.84 -5.73 7.88
C ILE A 6 -16.27 -5.85 6.41
N ALA A 7 -15.36 -6.28 5.53
CA ALA A 7 -15.71 -6.48 4.12
C ALA A 7 -16.72 -7.60 3.91
N GLY A 8 -16.61 -8.69 4.67
CA GLY A 8 -17.60 -9.77 4.68
C GLY A 8 -18.98 -9.31 5.14
N GLU A 9 -19.06 -8.57 6.25
CA GLU A 9 -20.30 -8.00 6.77
C GLU A 9 -20.91 -6.96 5.82
N ALA A 10 -20.08 -6.16 5.15
CA ALA A 10 -20.53 -5.19 4.16
C ALA A 10 -20.85 -5.82 2.79
N GLY A 11 -20.51 -7.09 2.57
CA GLY A 11 -20.72 -7.79 1.30
C GLY A 11 -19.92 -7.20 0.11
N VAL A 12 -18.79 -6.55 0.39
CA VAL A 12 -17.98 -5.87 -0.64
C VAL A 12 -16.67 -6.60 -0.91
N PRO A 13 -16.11 -6.53 -2.13
CA PRO A 13 -14.79 -7.08 -2.44
C PRO A 13 -13.71 -6.54 -1.50
N PHE A 14 -12.78 -7.42 -1.11
CA PHE A 14 -11.68 -7.11 -0.21
C PHE A 14 -10.34 -7.32 -0.93
N PHE A 15 -9.58 -6.24 -1.08
CA PHE A 15 -8.22 -6.25 -1.60
C PHE A 15 -7.24 -6.02 -0.46
N SER A 16 -6.10 -6.72 -0.45
CA SER A 16 -5.07 -6.61 0.58
C SER A 16 -3.70 -6.52 -0.05
N ILE A 17 -2.86 -5.62 0.44
CA ILE A 17 -1.45 -5.49 0.03
C ILE A 17 -0.59 -5.13 1.24
N SER A 18 0.64 -5.65 1.30
CA SER A 18 1.59 -5.23 2.32
C SER A 18 2.45 -4.05 1.85
N GLY A 19 2.72 -3.10 2.73
CA GLY A 19 3.59 -1.95 2.51
C GLY A 19 5.01 -2.35 2.10
N SER A 20 5.48 -3.51 2.56
CA SER A 20 6.78 -4.08 2.18
C SER A 20 6.84 -4.53 0.72
N GLU A 21 5.72 -4.87 0.07
CA GLU A 21 5.69 -5.22 -1.36
C GLU A 21 6.04 -4.03 -2.28
N PHE A 22 6.04 -2.81 -1.74
CA PHE A 22 6.43 -1.62 -2.50
C PHE A 22 7.93 -1.30 -2.42
N VAL A 23 8.66 -1.96 -1.51
CA VAL A 23 10.10 -1.75 -1.25
C VAL A 23 10.93 -2.81 -2.00
N GLU A 24 10.42 -3.31 -3.13
CA GLU A 24 11.13 -4.29 -3.95
C GLU A 24 12.47 -3.74 -4.48
N MET A 25 13.44 -4.64 -4.68
CA MET A 25 14.78 -4.34 -5.22
C MET A 25 14.74 -3.74 -6.65
N PHE A 26 13.60 -3.85 -7.34
CA PHE A 26 13.39 -3.35 -8.69
C PHE A 26 12.59 -2.04 -8.68
N VAL A 27 13.27 -0.95 -9.02
CA VAL A 27 12.68 0.39 -9.09
C VAL A 27 11.47 0.39 -10.04
N GLY A 28 10.31 0.80 -9.52
CA GLY A 28 9.09 0.99 -10.32
C GLY A 28 8.11 -0.19 -10.37
N VAL A 29 8.53 -1.40 -10.00
CA VAL A 29 7.65 -2.59 -9.98
C VAL A 29 6.57 -2.44 -8.90
N GLY A 30 6.97 -2.04 -7.69
CA GLY A 30 6.02 -1.76 -6.61
C GLY A 30 4.99 -0.68 -6.99
N ALA A 31 5.44 0.40 -7.65
CA ALA A 31 4.56 1.49 -8.07
C ALA A 31 3.56 1.08 -9.17
N ALA A 32 3.95 0.19 -10.09
CA ALA A 32 3.03 -0.36 -11.09
C ALA A 32 1.95 -1.23 -10.43
N ARG A 33 2.35 -2.10 -9.49
CA ARG A 33 1.42 -2.96 -8.74
C ARG A 33 0.38 -2.15 -7.95
N VAL A 34 0.78 -1.01 -7.35
CA VAL A 34 -0.18 -0.06 -6.73
C VAL A 34 -1.22 0.39 -7.76
N ARG A 35 -0.76 0.86 -8.93
CA ARG A 35 -1.67 1.42 -9.94
C ARG A 35 -2.68 0.38 -10.42
N ASP A 36 -2.22 -0.83 -10.68
CA ASP A 36 -3.07 -1.94 -11.13
C ASP A 36 -4.08 -2.34 -10.05
N LEU A 37 -3.67 -2.39 -8.78
CA LEU A 37 -4.56 -2.64 -7.64
C LEU A 37 -5.69 -1.60 -7.58
N PHE A 38 -5.35 -0.31 -7.68
CA PHE A 38 -6.34 0.76 -7.65
C PHE A 38 -7.22 0.80 -8.91
N GLU A 39 -6.72 0.37 -10.07
CA GLU A 39 -7.54 0.22 -11.27
C GLU A 39 -8.57 -0.91 -11.13
N GLN A 40 -8.15 -2.06 -10.63
CA GLN A 40 -9.04 -3.20 -10.35
C GLN A 40 -10.08 -2.85 -9.27
N ALA A 41 -9.66 -2.20 -8.19
CA ALA A 41 -10.55 -1.77 -7.13
C ALA A 41 -11.63 -0.79 -7.61
N ARG A 42 -11.27 0.15 -8.50
CA ARG A 42 -12.23 1.06 -9.14
C ARG A 42 -13.29 0.33 -9.96
N LYS A 43 -12.90 -0.73 -10.69
CA LYS A 43 -13.83 -1.56 -11.47
C LYS A 43 -14.75 -2.40 -10.57
N ALA A 44 -14.29 -2.72 -9.36
CA ALA A 44 -15.01 -3.52 -8.37
C ALA A 44 -15.72 -2.69 -7.28
N ALA A 45 -15.90 -1.38 -7.49
CA ALA A 45 -16.53 -0.51 -6.50
C ALA A 45 -18.02 -0.84 -6.32
N PRO A 46 -18.56 -0.84 -5.08
CA PRO A 46 -17.90 -0.50 -3.81
C PRO A 46 -17.01 -1.63 -3.29
N CYS A 47 -15.80 -1.31 -2.78
CA CYS A 47 -14.83 -2.29 -2.26
C CYS A 47 -13.99 -1.72 -1.10
N ILE A 48 -13.27 -2.59 -0.40
CA ILE A 48 -12.31 -2.25 0.66
C ILE A 48 -10.90 -2.62 0.22
N ILE A 49 -9.97 -1.68 0.36
CA ILE A 49 -8.52 -1.93 0.20
C ILE A 49 -7.87 -1.85 1.57
N PHE A 50 -7.19 -2.92 1.97
CA PHE A 50 -6.39 -2.98 3.19
C PHE A 50 -4.91 -2.90 2.85
N ILE A 51 -4.21 -1.97 3.50
CA ILE A 51 -2.76 -1.79 3.38
C ILE A 51 -2.17 -2.08 4.75
N ASP A 52 -1.40 -3.16 4.84
CA ASP A 52 -0.65 -3.50 6.05
C ASP A 52 0.77 -2.89 5.98
N GLU A 53 1.50 -2.84 7.10
CA GLU A 53 2.91 -2.40 7.13
C GLU A 53 3.17 -1.04 6.44
N LEU A 54 2.25 -0.08 6.58
CA LEU A 54 2.38 1.25 5.95
C LEU A 54 3.62 2.01 6.42
N ASP A 55 4.13 1.69 7.60
CA ASP A 55 5.38 2.19 8.15
C ASP A 55 6.61 1.78 7.31
N ALA A 56 6.57 0.64 6.61
CA ALA A 56 7.62 0.23 5.67
C ALA A 56 7.76 1.20 4.47
N LEU A 57 6.67 1.84 4.06
CA LEU A 57 6.65 2.93 3.09
C LEU A 57 7.05 4.28 3.69
N GLY A 58 6.89 4.43 5.01
CA GLY A 58 6.77 5.69 5.73
C GLY A 58 8.06 6.39 6.12
N LYS A 59 9.21 6.14 5.47
CA LYS A 59 10.38 7.02 5.66
C LYS A 59 10.07 8.37 5.02
N LYS A 60 9.62 9.34 5.84
CA LYS A 60 9.46 10.76 5.44
C LYS A 60 10.64 11.17 4.57
N ARG A 61 10.37 11.57 3.33
CA ARG A 61 11.34 12.31 2.51
C ARG A 61 11.55 13.69 3.15
N GLY A 62 12.42 13.77 4.15
CA GLY A 62 12.87 15.03 4.75
C GLY A 62 12.85 15.05 6.28
N ALA A 63 14.02 14.75 6.88
CA ALA A 63 14.58 15.40 8.08
C ALA A 63 15.85 14.64 8.54
N GLY A 64 16.92 14.64 7.75
CA GLY A 64 18.19 14.03 8.16
C GLY A 64 19.17 13.69 7.06
N ALA A 65 19.53 14.67 6.22
CA ALA A 65 20.77 14.62 5.43
C ALA A 65 21.33 16.03 5.18
N PHE A 66 21.13 16.93 6.14
CA PHE A 66 21.96 18.12 6.30
C PHE A 66 22.86 17.88 7.51
N GLY A 67 24.16 17.69 7.27
CA GLY A 67 25.22 17.53 8.27
C GLY A 67 26.08 16.30 7.97
N GLY A 68 27.37 16.38 7.71
CA GLY A 68 28.36 17.46 7.76
C GLY A 68 29.67 16.92 7.15
N GLY A 69 30.64 17.79 6.93
CA GLY A 69 31.85 17.51 6.15
C GLY A 69 32.87 16.53 6.75
N HIS A 70 33.93 16.39 5.93
CA HIS A 70 35.05 15.44 5.89
C HIS A 70 34.75 14.13 5.16
#